data_AF-A0A2V8QVC5-F1
#
_entry.id   AF-A0A2V8QVC5-F1
#
_cell.length_a   1.000
_cell.length_b   1.000
_cell.length_c   1.000
_cell.angle_alpha   90.00
_cell.angle_beta   90.00
_cell.angle_gamma   90.00
#
_symmetry.space_group_name_H-M   'P 1'
#
loop_
_entity.id
_entity.type
_entity.pdbx_description
1 polymer ?
#
loop_
_entity_poly.entity_id
_entity_poly.type
_entity_poly.pdbx_seq_one_letter_code
_entity_poly.pdbx_strand_id
1 'polypeptide(L)'
;MRREHVLARIAELFGGWQPGEVVEPDFPAPPVRTRRAAYVVNRPGSAQTNIVVANPSIKRTDPDYFPFLVMHTILGGTASARLFMNLREEKGYTYGAYTQLDARRYAGSFRATTEVRTPVTGASLKEIFYELERIRSEDASDKELTDAKTYLTGTFPIRLETQEGLVEQLVQIRMNGLAPDYLQTYRDNVQRVTQEDVRRVAVEYVTPDRAAIVVVGDALRQAPGDSRLRGHGRRA
;
A
#
# COMPACT_ATOMS: atom_id res chain seq x y z
N MET A 1 36.19 5.35 -5.78
CA MET A 1 36.70 4.33 -4.84
C MET A 1 36.77 3.00 -5.59
N ARG A 2 37.89 2.26 -5.58
CA ARG A 2 37.99 0.97 -6.27
C ARG A 2 37.33 -0.13 -5.43
N ARG A 3 36.75 -1.16 -6.08
CA ARG A 3 36.11 -2.32 -5.42
C ARG A 3 36.97 -2.91 -4.30
N GLU A 4 38.26 -3.07 -4.56
CA GLU A 4 39.22 -3.64 -3.61
C GLU A 4 39.32 -2.85 -2.30
N HIS A 5 39.28 -1.51 -2.36
CA HIS A 5 39.31 -0.66 -1.17
C HIS A 5 38.03 -0.80 -0.33
N VAL A 6 36.87 -0.95 -0.99
CA VAL A 6 35.60 -1.19 -0.30
C VAL A 6 35.63 -2.54 0.43
N LEU A 7 36.07 -3.59 -0.26
CA LEU A 7 36.17 -4.93 0.33
C LEU A 7 37.17 -4.97 1.49
N ALA A 8 38.33 -4.32 1.34
CA ALA A 8 39.32 -4.22 2.41
C ALA A 8 38.73 -3.50 3.64
N ARG A 9 38.01 -2.39 3.44
CA ARG A 9 37.38 -1.66 4.55
C ARG A 9 36.25 -2.45 5.22
N ILE A 10 35.47 -3.23 4.46
CA ILE A 10 34.47 -4.14 5.02
C ILE A 10 35.16 -5.22 5.86
N ALA A 11 36.22 -5.83 5.36
CA ALA A 11 36.98 -6.85 6.10
C ALA A 11 37.61 -6.27 7.38
N GLU A 12 38.14 -5.05 7.34
CA GLU A 12 38.67 -4.35 8.52
C GLU A 12 37.58 -4.11 9.58
N LEU A 13 36.40 -3.63 9.16
CA LEU A 13 35.31 -3.29 10.07
C LEU A 13 34.55 -4.50 10.61
N PHE A 14 34.36 -5.53 9.78
CA PHE A 14 33.45 -6.65 10.08
C PHE A 14 34.15 -8.02 10.13
N GLY A 15 35.44 -8.13 9.79
CA GLY A 15 36.14 -9.41 9.73
C GLY A 15 36.33 -10.10 11.09
N GLY A 16 36.21 -9.36 12.20
CA GLY A 16 36.22 -9.91 13.55
C GLY A 16 34.87 -10.48 14.01
N TRP A 17 33.79 -10.30 13.23
CA TRP A 17 32.48 -10.83 13.58
C TRP A 17 32.49 -12.34 13.59
N GLN A 18 32.04 -12.92 14.71
CA GLN A 18 31.87 -14.36 14.82
C GLN A 18 30.56 -14.77 14.13
N PRO A 19 30.53 -15.91 13.42
CA PRO A 19 29.29 -16.47 12.92
C PRO A 19 28.30 -16.66 14.07
N GLY A 20 27.15 -16.00 13.99
CA GLY A 20 26.01 -16.24 14.86
C GLY A 20 25.09 -17.30 14.26
N GLU A 21 24.30 -17.96 15.11
CA GLU A 21 23.18 -18.76 14.63
C GLU A 21 22.13 -17.83 14.01
N VAL A 22 21.86 -18.02 12.71
CA VAL A 22 20.78 -17.30 12.04
C VAL A 22 19.47 -17.98 12.40
N VAL A 23 18.81 -17.47 13.43
CA VAL A 23 17.45 -17.91 13.77
C VAL A 23 16.50 -17.26 12.77
N GLU A 24 15.90 -18.07 11.89
CA GLU A 24 14.77 -17.60 11.10
C GLU A 24 13.64 -17.25 12.08
N PRO A 25 13.16 -15.99 12.08
CA PRO A 25 12.17 -15.56 13.05
C PRO A 25 10.85 -16.29 12.80
N ASP A 26 10.40 -17.02 13.81
CA ASP A 26 9.08 -17.63 13.83
C ASP A 26 8.04 -16.58 14.25
N PHE A 27 7.66 -15.73 13.30
CA PHE A 27 6.58 -14.77 13.53
C PHE A 27 5.23 -15.48 13.46
N PRO A 28 4.30 -15.17 14.39
CA PRO A 28 2.93 -15.66 14.25
C PRO A 28 2.33 -15.13 12.94
N ALA A 29 1.48 -15.94 12.32
CA ALA A 29 0.74 -15.51 11.15
C ALA A 29 -0.05 -14.22 11.46
N PRO A 30 -0.13 -13.26 10.51
CA PRO A 30 -0.94 -12.06 10.70
C PRO A 30 -2.39 -12.42 11.06
N PRO A 31 -3.03 -11.68 11.97
CA PRO A 31 -4.39 -11.99 12.37
C PRO A 31 -5.35 -11.86 11.18
N VAL A 32 -6.15 -12.91 10.96
CA VAL A 32 -7.18 -12.92 9.92
C VAL A 32 -8.40 -12.15 10.40
N ARG A 33 -8.80 -11.12 9.65
CA ARG A 33 -10.02 -10.36 9.93
C ARG A 33 -11.21 -11.04 9.24
N THR A 34 -12.23 -11.38 10.00
CA THR A 34 -13.47 -12.01 9.50
C THR A 34 -14.61 -11.02 9.29
N ARG A 35 -14.44 -9.78 9.76
CA ARG A 35 -15.42 -8.70 9.62
C ARG A 35 -14.76 -7.34 9.62
N ARG A 36 -15.41 -6.37 8.97
CA ARG A 36 -15.06 -4.96 9.04
C ARG A 36 -15.14 -4.47 10.49
N ALA A 37 -14.20 -3.62 10.89
CA ALA A 37 -14.32 -2.89 12.15
C ALA A 37 -13.77 -1.48 12.01
N ALA A 38 -14.46 -0.53 12.61
CA ALA A 38 -14.07 0.87 12.66
C ALA A 38 -13.54 1.24 14.06
N TYR A 39 -12.41 1.92 14.07
CA TYR A 39 -11.76 2.48 15.25
C TYR A 39 -11.77 4.00 15.07
N VAL A 40 -12.61 4.65 15.87
CA VAL A 40 -12.77 6.10 15.84
C VAL A 40 -11.99 6.70 17.00
N VAL A 41 -10.94 7.45 16.68
CA VAL A 41 -10.11 8.15 17.66
C VAL A 41 -10.52 9.62 17.67
N ASN A 42 -11.17 10.02 18.74
CA ASN A 42 -11.62 11.40 18.90
C ASN A 42 -10.42 12.34 19.15
N ARG A 43 -10.29 13.37 18.32
CA ARG A 43 -9.32 14.45 18.43
C ARG A 43 -10.04 15.80 18.34
N PRO A 44 -10.55 16.32 19.47
CA PRO A 44 -11.34 17.56 19.52
C PRO A 44 -10.65 18.74 18.84
N GLY A 45 -11.42 19.57 18.14
CA GLY A 45 -10.90 20.77 17.48
C GLY A 45 -10.13 20.51 16.18
N SER A 46 -10.04 19.26 15.71
CA SER A 46 -9.43 18.97 14.41
C SER A 46 -10.29 19.50 13.26
N ALA A 47 -9.70 20.36 12.43
CA ALA A 47 -10.32 20.86 11.19
C ALA A 47 -10.44 19.78 10.11
N GLN A 48 -9.59 18.75 10.18
CA GLN A 48 -9.55 17.62 9.28
C GLN A 48 -9.70 16.29 10.02
N THR A 49 -10.10 15.27 9.29
CA THR A 49 -10.17 13.89 9.71
C THR A 49 -9.26 13.06 8.82
N ASN A 50 -8.36 12.30 9.44
CA ASN A 50 -7.52 11.31 8.77
C ASN A 50 -8.28 9.98 8.73
N ILE A 51 -8.37 9.40 7.53
CA ILE A 51 -9.09 8.15 7.27
C ILE A 51 -8.11 7.16 6.67
N VAL A 52 -8.02 5.98 7.29
CA VAL A 52 -7.28 4.83 6.77
C VAL A 52 -8.22 3.62 6.69
N VAL A 53 -8.30 2.99 5.52
CA VAL A 53 -8.98 1.71 5.31
C VAL A 53 -7.93 0.70 4.88
N ALA A 54 -7.71 -0.35 5.67
CA ALA A 54 -6.58 -1.26 5.50
C ALA A 54 -6.97 -2.74 5.51
N ASN A 55 -6.27 -3.51 4.69
CA ASN A 55 -6.27 -4.97 4.66
C ASN A 55 -4.83 -5.50 4.88
N PRO A 56 -4.66 -6.71 5.44
CA PRO A 56 -3.43 -7.47 5.26
C PRO A 56 -3.11 -7.61 3.76
N SER A 57 -1.84 -7.67 3.41
CA SER A 57 -1.39 -7.85 2.02
C SER A 57 -0.40 -9.01 1.90
N ILE A 58 -0.02 -9.27 0.66
CA ILE A 58 0.89 -10.32 0.23
C ILE A 58 2.33 -10.10 0.69
N LYS A 59 3.10 -11.19 0.61
CA LYS A 59 4.56 -11.13 0.72
C LYS A 59 5.15 -10.52 -0.55
N ARG A 60 6.38 -10.04 -0.46
CA ARG A 60 7.07 -9.43 -1.60
C ARG A 60 7.40 -10.41 -2.73
N THR A 61 7.54 -11.69 -2.39
CA THR A 61 7.82 -12.82 -3.30
C THR A 61 6.56 -13.51 -3.81
N ASP A 62 5.38 -13.03 -3.44
CA ASP A 62 4.11 -13.61 -3.89
C ASP A 62 4.00 -13.48 -5.42
N PRO A 63 3.55 -14.52 -6.14
CA PRO A 63 3.38 -14.46 -7.60
C PRO A 63 2.42 -13.34 -8.04
N ASP A 64 1.51 -12.92 -7.17
CA ASP A 64 0.56 -11.85 -7.45
C ASP A 64 1.12 -10.44 -7.20
N TYR A 65 2.41 -10.31 -6.85
CA TYR A 65 3.02 -9.00 -6.59
C TYR A 65 2.84 -8.01 -7.73
N PHE A 66 3.13 -8.39 -8.98
CA PHE A 66 3.04 -7.49 -10.12
C PHE A 66 1.58 -7.15 -10.49
N PRO A 67 0.66 -8.13 -10.59
CA PRO A 67 -0.77 -7.84 -10.68
C PRO A 67 -1.27 -6.87 -9.61
N PHE A 68 -0.91 -7.10 -8.34
CA PHE A 68 -1.36 -6.26 -7.24
C PHE A 68 -0.71 -4.87 -7.31
N LEU A 69 0.56 -4.77 -7.68
CA LEU A 69 1.25 -3.48 -7.89
C LEU A 69 0.54 -2.64 -8.98
N VAL A 70 0.15 -3.26 -10.09
CA VAL A 70 -0.59 -2.57 -11.16
C VAL A 70 -1.99 -2.17 -10.68
N MET A 71 -2.72 -3.08 -10.02
CA MET A 71 -4.05 -2.80 -9.46
C MET A 71 -4.02 -1.63 -8.47
N HIS A 72 -3.07 -1.64 -7.52
CA HIS A 72 -2.88 -0.54 -6.57
C HIS A 72 -2.63 0.79 -7.31
N THR A 73 -1.83 0.76 -8.38
CA THR A 73 -1.50 1.95 -9.18
C THR A 73 -2.75 2.55 -9.81
N ILE A 74 -3.63 1.71 -10.37
CA ILE A 74 -4.93 2.09 -10.95
C ILE A 74 -5.87 2.67 -9.89
N LEU A 75 -5.96 2.01 -8.74
CA LEU A 75 -6.91 2.38 -7.68
C LEU A 75 -6.50 3.67 -6.95
N GLY A 76 -5.21 3.84 -6.63
CA GLY A 76 -4.77 5.01 -5.86
C GLY A 76 -3.26 5.28 -5.83
N GLY A 77 -2.45 4.71 -6.72
CA GLY A 77 -1.00 4.91 -6.67
C GLY A 77 -0.50 6.21 -7.30
N THR A 78 -1.38 6.98 -7.96
CA THR A 78 -1.02 8.20 -8.69
C THR A 78 -2.11 9.27 -8.57
N ALA A 79 -1.83 10.50 -8.98
CA ALA A 79 -2.83 11.57 -9.05
C ALA A 79 -3.87 11.38 -10.18
N SER A 80 -3.64 10.46 -11.12
CA SER A 80 -4.63 10.05 -12.13
C SER A 80 -5.45 8.83 -11.72
N ALA A 81 -5.20 8.27 -10.53
CA ALA A 81 -5.84 7.04 -10.07
C ALA A 81 -7.28 7.29 -9.58
N ARG A 82 -8.10 6.23 -9.55
CA ARG A 82 -9.54 6.30 -9.26
C ARG A 82 -9.88 7.07 -7.98
N LEU A 83 -9.21 6.76 -6.87
CA LEU A 83 -9.45 7.44 -5.59
C LEU A 83 -9.15 8.94 -5.66
N PHE A 84 -8.07 9.32 -6.34
CA PHE A 84 -7.71 10.73 -6.48
C PHE A 84 -8.75 11.44 -7.36
N MET A 85 -9.07 10.90 -8.53
CA MET A 85 -10.07 11.48 -9.42
C MET A 85 -11.42 11.65 -8.74
N ASN A 86 -11.91 10.63 -8.02
CA ASN A 86 -13.18 10.72 -7.30
C ASN A 86 -13.09 11.75 -6.14
N LEU A 87 -12.24 11.52 -5.13
CA LEU A 87 -12.30 12.32 -3.90
C LEU A 87 -11.71 13.74 -4.05
N ARG A 88 -10.69 13.92 -4.89
CA ARG A 88 -10.03 15.21 -5.09
C ARG A 88 -10.66 15.98 -6.25
N GLU A 89 -10.64 15.42 -7.46
CA GLU A 89 -11.01 16.17 -8.66
C GLU A 89 -12.53 16.36 -8.78
N GLU A 90 -13.32 15.31 -8.60
CA GLU A 90 -14.78 15.38 -8.76
C GLU A 90 -15.47 15.97 -7.52
N LYS A 91 -15.08 15.54 -6.31
CA LYS A 91 -15.78 15.91 -5.07
C LYS A 91 -15.16 17.09 -4.32
N GLY A 92 -13.87 17.37 -4.49
CA GLY A 92 -13.17 18.42 -3.74
C GLY A 92 -13.16 18.18 -2.21
N TYR A 93 -13.16 16.92 -1.76
CA TYR A 93 -13.23 16.58 -0.34
C TYR A 93 -11.87 16.62 0.36
N THR A 94 -10.81 16.31 -0.39
CA THR A 94 -9.44 16.16 0.12
C THR A 94 -8.43 16.98 -0.70
N TYR A 95 -7.19 17.04 -0.24
CA TYR A 95 -6.02 17.36 -1.07
C TYR A 95 -5.54 16.17 -1.91
N GLY A 96 -5.73 14.95 -1.42
CA GLY A 96 -5.42 13.74 -2.16
C GLY A 96 -5.94 12.48 -1.46
N ALA A 97 -6.29 11.49 -2.25
CA ALA A 97 -6.66 10.16 -1.78
C ALA A 97 -5.84 9.13 -2.55
N TYR A 98 -5.22 8.21 -1.81
CA TYR A 98 -4.23 7.30 -2.36
C TYR A 98 -4.39 5.90 -1.79
N THR A 99 -3.79 4.93 -2.47
CA THR A 99 -3.50 3.63 -1.88
C THR A 99 -2.00 3.44 -1.70
N GLN A 100 -1.64 2.64 -0.70
CA GLN A 100 -0.28 2.21 -0.46
C GLN A 100 -0.23 0.69 -0.37
N LEU A 101 0.61 0.08 -1.18
CA LEU A 101 0.98 -1.33 -1.11
C LEU A 101 2.35 -1.46 -0.43
N ASP A 102 2.36 -2.06 0.75
CA ASP A 102 3.57 -2.39 1.49
C ASP A 102 3.72 -3.91 1.53
N ALA A 103 4.40 -4.48 0.53
CA ALA A 103 4.69 -5.91 0.47
C ALA A 103 6.11 -6.16 1.01
N ARG A 104 6.24 -6.95 2.07
CA ARG A 104 7.52 -7.25 2.75
C ARG A 104 7.82 -8.74 2.75
N ARG A 105 8.99 -9.13 3.27
CA ARG A 105 9.43 -10.54 3.37
C ARG A 105 8.41 -11.46 4.05
N TYR A 106 7.86 -11.04 5.20
CA TYR A 106 7.02 -11.92 6.03
C TYR A 106 5.53 -11.63 5.92
N ALA A 107 5.14 -10.35 5.96
CA ALA A 107 3.76 -9.91 5.86
C ALA A 107 3.70 -8.47 5.35
N GLY A 108 2.64 -8.13 4.62
CA GLY A 108 2.42 -6.80 4.08
C GLY A 108 1.12 -6.16 4.54
N SER A 109 0.91 -4.91 4.12
CA SER A 109 -0.36 -4.21 4.24
C SER A 109 -0.74 -3.52 2.93
N PHE A 110 -2.05 -3.43 2.69
CA PHE A 110 -2.61 -2.62 1.62
C PHE A 110 -3.61 -1.66 2.26
N ARG A 111 -3.50 -0.37 1.98
CA ARG A 111 -4.38 0.63 2.59
C ARG A 111 -4.76 1.74 1.64
N ALA A 112 -6.02 2.17 1.69
CA ALA A 112 -6.46 3.46 1.18
C ALA A 112 -6.35 4.50 2.30
N THR A 113 -5.88 5.70 1.97
CA THR A 113 -5.68 6.78 2.93
C THR A 113 -6.05 8.14 2.34
N THR A 114 -6.65 8.99 3.16
CA THR A 114 -6.94 10.39 2.81
C THR A 114 -7.13 11.25 4.05
N GLU A 115 -6.96 12.55 3.89
CA GLU A 115 -7.27 13.55 4.90
C GLU A 115 -8.30 14.52 4.35
N VAL A 116 -9.42 14.66 5.04
CA VAL A 116 -10.59 15.39 4.56
C VAL A 116 -11.04 16.41 5.57
N ARG A 117 -11.73 17.46 5.14
CA ARG A 117 -12.39 18.38 6.09
C ARG A 117 -13.37 17.60 6.95
N THR A 118 -13.39 17.85 8.26
CA THR A 118 -14.24 17.10 9.20
C THR A 118 -15.67 16.91 8.67
N PRO A 119 -16.42 17.93 8.21
CA PRO A 119 -17.80 17.80 7.72
C PRO A 119 -18.04 16.72 6.65
N VAL A 120 -17.04 16.35 5.84
CA VAL A 120 -17.20 15.39 4.74
C VAL A 120 -16.61 14.01 5.04
N THR A 121 -16.26 13.68 6.30
CA THR A 121 -15.71 12.36 6.68
C THR A 121 -16.60 11.21 6.25
N GLY A 122 -17.89 11.24 6.59
CA GLY A 122 -18.83 10.17 6.23
C GLY A 122 -19.02 10.02 4.72
N ALA A 123 -19.10 11.14 4.00
CA ALA A 123 -19.17 11.15 2.53
C ALA A 123 -17.90 10.58 1.91
N SER A 124 -16.72 10.93 2.44
CA SER A 124 -15.43 10.45 1.97
C SER A 124 -15.25 8.95 2.21
N LEU A 125 -15.68 8.44 3.37
CA LEU A 125 -15.73 7.00 3.63
C LEU A 125 -16.59 6.28 2.60
N LYS A 126 -17.79 6.82 2.29
CA LYS A 126 -18.67 6.23 1.27
C LYS A 126 -17.97 6.12 -0.10
N GLU A 127 -17.29 7.19 -0.54
CA GLU A 127 -16.57 7.19 -1.82
C GLU A 127 -15.35 6.26 -1.84
N ILE A 128 -14.61 6.15 -0.72
CA ILE A 128 -13.53 5.16 -0.61
C ILE A 128 -14.10 3.75 -0.79
N PHE A 129 -15.16 3.40 -0.07
CA PHE A 129 -15.77 2.07 -0.21
C PHE A 129 -16.37 1.84 -1.59
N TYR A 130 -16.91 2.87 -2.24
CA TYR A 130 -17.36 2.81 -3.62
C TYR A 130 -16.23 2.40 -4.56
N GLU A 131 -15.08 3.09 -4.55
CA GLU A 131 -13.95 2.74 -5.41
C GLU A 131 -13.32 1.38 -5.07
N LEU A 132 -13.30 1.00 -3.78
CA LEU A 132 -12.82 -0.32 -3.35
C LEU A 132 -13.72 -1.46 -3.84
N GLU A 133 -15.02 -1.28 -3.96
CA GLU A 133 -15.90 -2.31 -4.54
C GLU A 133 -15.89 -2.25 -6.07
N ARG A 134 -15.75 -1.05 -6.64
CA ARG A 134 -15.69 -0.84 -8.09
C ARG A 134 -14.48 -1.51 -8.73
N ILE A 135 -13.30 -1.43 -8.11
CA ILE A 135 -12.09 -2.12 -8.63
C ILE A 135 -12.22 -3.66 -8.61
N ARG A 136 -13.14 -4.20 -7.80
CA ARG A 136 -13.40 -5.64 -7.71
C ARG A 136 -14.46 -6.11 -8.71
N SER A 137 -15.40 -5.24 -9.04
CA SER A 137 -16.59 -5.57 -9.84
C SER A 137 -16.50 -5.13 -11.30
N GLU A 138 -15.74 -4.08 -11.60
CA GLU A 138 -15.53 -3.55 -12.93
C GLU A 138 -14.10 -3.80 -13.39
N ASP A 139 -13.94 -4.25 -14.63
CA ASP A 139 -12.62 -4.39 -15.24
C ASP A 139 -11.95 -3.00 -15.36
N ALA A 140 -10.63 -2.96 -15.20
CA ALA A 140 -9.88 -1.76 -15.50
C ALA A 140 -9.97 -1.46 -17.00
N SER A 141 -10.20 -0.20 -17.38
CA SER A 141 -10.18 0.19 -18.78
C SER A 141 -8.79 0.02 -19.40
N ASP A 142 -8.72 -0.08 -20.73
CA ASP A 142 -7.44 -0.13 -21.46
C ASP A 142 -6.54 1.06 -21.14
N LYS A 143 -7.16 2.24 -20.99
CA LYS A 143 -6.46 3.47 -20.61
C LYS A 143 -5.88 3.37 -19.21
N GLU A 144 -6.67 2.96 -18.21
CA GLU A 144 -6.18 2.81 -16.83
C GLU A 144 -5.02 1.82 -16.74
N LEU A 145 -5.14 0.67 -17.42
CA LEU A 145 -4.08 -0.33 -17.44
C LEU A 145 -2.81 0.20 -18.12
N THR A 146 -2.96 0.87 -19.26
CA THR A 146 -1.84 1.45 -20.01
C THR A 146 -1.14 2.55 -19.22
N ASP A 147 -1.91 3.46 -18.60
CA ASP A 147 -1.37 4.55 -17.79
C ASP A 147 -0.59 4.01 -16.58
N ALA A 148 -1.14 3.01 -15.88
CA ALA A 148 -0.49 2.37 -14.74
C ALA A 148 0.82 1.67 -15.13
N LYS A 149 0.82 0.89 -16.22
CA LYS A 149 2.03 0.24 -16.74
C LYS A 149 3.09 1.26 -17.17
N THR A 150 2.66 2.32 -17.86
CA THR A 150 3.55 3.39 -18.31
C THR A 150 4.18 4.10 -17.12
N TYR A 151 3.39 4.43 -16.09
CA TYR A 151 3.89 5.04 -14.87
C TYR A 151 4.92 4.14 -14.16
N LEU A 152 4.60 2.86 -13.94
CA LEU A 152 5.47 1.93 -13.24
C LEU A 152 6.78 1.67 -13.99
N THR A 153 6.71 1.51 -15.31
CA THR A 153 7.90 1.27 -16.13
C THR A 153 8.72 2.54 -16.39
N GLY A 154 8.07 3.71 -16.46
CA GLY A 154 8.69 5.01 -16.66
C GLY A 154 9.39 5.54 -15.41
N THR A 155 8.84 5.30 -14.23
CA THR A 155 9.47 5.72 -12.96
C THR A 155 10.57 4.76 -12.49
N PHE A 156 10.62 3.54 -13.00
CA PHE A 156 11.60 2.53 -12.59
C PHE A 156 13.06 2.94 -12.87
N PRO A 157 13.44 3.41 -14.09
CA PRO A 157 14.79 3.91 -14.34
C PRO A 157 15.21 5.05 -13.39
N ILE A 158 14.29 5.97 -13.09
CA ILE A 158 14.55 7.12 -12.22
C ILE A 158 15.03 6.66 -10.83
N ARG A 159 14.49 5.54 -10.33
CA ARG A 159 14.90 4.95 -9.05
C ARG A 159 16.32 4.34 -9.08
N LEU A 160 16.89 4.15 -10.26
CA LEU A 160 18.20 3.55 -10.50
C LEU A 160 19.25 4.57 -10.98
N GLU A 161 18.88 5.84 -11.16
CA GLU A 161 19.76 6.88 -11.70
C GLU A 161 20.90 7.26 -10.74
N THR A 162 20.70 7.10 -9.43
CA THR A 162 21.69 7.41 -8.41
C THR A 162 22.34 6.16 -7.84
N GLN A 163 23.58 6.29 -7.36
CA GLN A 163 24.27 5.19 -6.67
C GLN A 163 23.49 4.73 -5.43
N GLU A 164 22.91 5.66 -4.68
CA GLU A 164 22.07 5.38 -3.52
C GLU A 164 20.82 4.60 -3.91
N GLY A 165 20.12 5.02 -4.96
CA GLY A 165 18.91 4.34 -5.46
C GLY A 165 19.21 2.92 -5.93
N LEU A 166 20.32 2.72 -6.66
CA LEU A 166 20.75 1.37 -7.07
C LEU A 166 21.07 0.49 -5.86
N VAL A 167 21.82 1.01 -4.88
CA VAL A 167 22.15 0.26 -3.65
C VAL A 167 20.88 -0.10 -2.88
N GLU A 168 19.92 0.82 -2.76
CA GLU A 168 18.64 0.55 -2.11
C GLU A 168 17.90 -0.60 -2.81
N GLN A 169 17.84 -0.62 -4.15
CA GLN A 169 17.20 -1.72 -4.87
C GLN A 169 17.91 -3.07 -4.64
N LEU A 170 19.24 -3.10 -4.65
CA LEU A 170 20.01 -4.32 -4.37
C LEU A 170 19.79 -4.83 -2.94
N VAL A 171 19.72 -3.91 -1.97
CA VAL A 171 19.37 -4.24 -0.59
C VAL A 171 17.94 -4.80 -0.52
N GLN A 172 16.96 -4.18 -1.19
CA GLN A 172 15.58 -4.68 -1.20
C GLN A 172 15.47 -6.08 -1.83
N ILE A 173 16.19 -6.35 -2.91
CA ILE A 173 16.26 -7.68 -3.54
C ILE A 173 16.77 -8.70 -2.54
N ARG A 174 17.87 -8.41 -1.85
CA ARG A 174 18.45 -9.35 -0.88
C ARG A 174 17.56 -9.51 0.36
N MET A 175 17.07 -8.41 0.91
CA MET A 175 16.28 -8.38 2.15
C MET A 175 14.93 -9.08 2.00
N ASN A 176 14.30 -9.01 0.83
CA ASN A 176 13.03 -9.66 0.55
C ASN A 176 13.16 -11.02 -0.14
N GLY A 177 14.39 -11.49 -0.44
CA GLY A 177 14.62 -12.78 -1.09
C GLY A 177 14.12 -12.84 -2.53
N LEU A 178 14.28 -11.74 -3.28
CA LEU A 178 13.87 -11.66 -4.68
C LEU A 178 14.87 -12.33 -5.61
N ALA A 179 14.42 -12.66 -6.82
CA ALA A 179 15.26 -13.25 -7.84
C ALA A 179 16.44 -12.32 -8.19
N PRO A 180 17.65 -12.85 -8.46
CA PRO A 180 18.82 -12.03 -8.79
C PRO A 180 18.65 -11.16 -10.05
N ASP A 181 17.77 -11.58 -10.96
CA ASP A 181 17.43 -10.91 -12.22
C ASP A 181 16.20 -9.98 -12.09
N TYR A 182 15.79 -9.64 -10.86
CA TYR A 182 14.58 -8.87 -10.60
C TYR A 182 14.57 -7.51 -11.33
N LEU A 183 15.71 -6.81 -11.40
CA LEU A 183 15.77 -5.51 -12.07
C LEU A 183 15.61 -5.62 -13.59
N GLN A 184 16.15 -6.70 -14.16
CA GLN A 184 16.12 -6.99 -15.59
C GLN A 184 14.70 -7.38 -16.02
N THR A 185 14.02 -8.19 -15.23
CA THR A 185 12.69 -8.72 -15.54
C THR A 185 11.54 -7.83 -15.07
N TYR A 186 11.79 -6.79 -14.27
CA TYR A 186 10.76 -5.90 -13.71
C TYR A 186 9.79 -5.35 -14.76
N ARG A 187 10.33 -4.80 -15.86
CA ARG A 187 9.51 -4.19 -16.91
C ARG A 187 8.62 -5.22 -17.59
N ASP A 188 9.15 -6.38 -17.92
CA ASP A 188 8.41 -7.45 -18.59
C ASP A 188 7.30 -7.98 -17.67
N ASN A 189 7.59 -8.15 -16.37
CA ASN A 189 6.60 -8.57 -15.39
C ASN A 189 5.44 -7.57 -15.25
N VAL A 190 5.73 -6.26 -15.26
CA VAL A 190 4.67 -5.22 -15.27
C VAL A 190 3.87 -5.25 -16.58
N GLN A 191 4.54 -5.38 -17.73
CA GLN A 191 3.89 -5.36 -19.04
C GLN A 191 2.99 -6.56 -19.29
N ARG A 192 3.31 -7.73 -18.69
CA ARG A 192 2.50 -8.96 -18.80
C ARG A 192 1.16 -8.91 -18.08
N VAL A 193 0.97 -8.01 -17.11
CA VAL A 193 -0.27 -7.95 -16.32
C VAL A 193 -1.47 -7.65 -17.20
N THR A 194 -2.53 -8.43 -17.07
CA THR A 194 -3.80 -8.25 -17.82
C THR A 194 -4.88 -7.57 -16.98
N GLN A 195 -5.98 -7.15 -17.60
CA GLN A 195 -7.16 -6.65 -16.87
C GLN A 195 -7.78 -7.74 -15.98
N GLU A 196 -7.76 -8.99 -16.44
CA GLU A 196 -8.22 -10.14 -15.68
C GLU A 196 -7.36 -10.34 -14.42
N ASP A 197 -6.04 -10.24 -14.54
CA ASP A 197 -5.13 -10.30 -13.39
C ASP A 197 -5.44 -9.21 -12.37
N VAL A 198 -5.66 -7.97 -12.83
CA VAL A 198 -6.02 -6.82 -11.98
C VAL A 198 -7.32 -7.08 -11.22
N ARG A 199 -8.36 -7.56 -11.90
CA ARG A 199 -9.65 -7.86 -11.26
C ARG A 199 -9.53 -9.02 -10.29
N ARG A 200 -8.83 -10.09 -10.67
CA ARG A 200 -8.62 -11.28 -9.83
C ARG A 200 -7.95 -10.89 -8.51
N VAL A 201 -6.86 -10.15 -8.55
CA VAL A 201 -6.16 -9.72 -7.31
C VAL A 201 -6.93 -8.66 -6.53
N ALA A 202 -7.75 -7.83 -7.19
CA ALA A 202 -8.66 -6.94 -6.50
C ALA A 202 -9.70 -7.74 -5.70
N VAL A 203 -10.33 -8.75 -6.30
CA VAL A 203 -11.32 -9.60 -5.62
C VAL A 203 -10.70 -10.34 -4.43
N GLU A 204 -9.50 -10.88 -4.62
CA GLU A 204 -8.77 -11.69 -3.62
C GLU A 204 -8.26 -10.84 -2.43
N TYR A 205 -7.55 -9.75 -2.71
CA TYR A 205 -6.79 -9.05 -1.66
C TYR A 205 -7.47 -7.75 -1.16
N VAL A 206 -8.30 -7.12 -1.97
CA VAL A 206 -9.09 -5.95 -1.51
C VAL A 206 -10.37 -6.46 -0.89
N THR A 207 -10.45 -6.44 0.44
CA THR A 207 -11.59 -7.00 1.20
C THR A 207 -12.28 -5.95 2.06
N PRO A 208 -13.14 -5.09 1.48
CA PRO A 208 -13.85 -4.03 2.20
C PRO A 208 -14.75 -4.57 3.33
N ASP A 209 -15.30 -5.76 3.15
CA ASP A 209 -16.11 -6.47 4.14
C ASP A 209 -15.33 -6.91 5.39
N ARG A 210 -14.00 -6.96 5.31
CA ARG A 210 -13.08 -7.39 6.40
C ARG A 210 -12.07 -6.33 6.80
N ALA A 211 -12.14 -5.14 6.21
CA ALA A 211 -11.17 -4.08 6.41
C ALA A 211 -11.11 -3.56 7.87
N ALA A 212 -9.92 -3.13 8.27
CA ALA A 212 -9.73 -2.27 9.43
C ALA A 212 -9.89 -0.82 8.99
N ILE A 213 -10.77 -0.07 9.66
CA ILE A 213 -11.00 1.34 9.38
C ILE A 213 -10.54 2.13 10.58
N VAL A 214 -9.61 3.07 10.40
CA VAL A 214 -9.17 4.00 11.44
C VAL A 214 -9.57 5.41 11.01
N VAL A 215 -10.27 6.11 11.89
CA VAL A 215 -10.73 7.48 11.67
C VAL A 215 -10.25 8.33 12.83
N VAL A 216 -9.40 9.32 12.56
CA VAL A 216 -8.85 10.22 13.58
C VAL A 216 -9.28 11.65 13.26
N GLY A 217 -10.11 12.25 14.10
CA GLY A 217 -10.65 13.59 13.87
C GLY A 217 -11.64 14.02 14.95
N ASP A 218 -12.32 15.15 14.74
CA ASP A 218 -13.36 15.64 15.66
C ASP A 218 -14.67 14.86 15.45
N ALA A 219 -14.62 13.56 15.79
CA ALA A 219 -15.67 12.59 15.50
C ALA A 219 -16.92 12.78 16.37
N LEU A 220 -16.79 13.42 17.54
CA LEU A 220 -17.93 13.73 18.41
C LEU A 220 -18.84 14.82 17.82
N ARG A 221 -18.35 15.66 16.91
CA ARG A 221 -19.19 16.61 16.16
C ARG A 221 -20.06 15.94 15.09
N GLN A 222 -19.77 14.69 14.73
CA GLN A 222 -20.31 14.05 13.52
C GLN A 222 -21.28 12.89 13.80
N ALA A 223 -21.63 12.64 15.06
CA ALA A 223 -22.50 11.53 15.40
C ALA A 223 -23.95 11.97 15.72
N PRO A 224 -24.80 12.32 14.75
CA PRO A 224 -26.21 12.05 14.86
C PRO A 224 -26.47 10.59 14.47
N GLY A 225 -26.73 9.73 15.46
CA GLY A 225 -27.60 8.55 15.27
C GLY A 225 -27.02 7.21 14.81
N ASP A 226 -25.76 7.06 14.35
CA ASP A 226 -25.25 5.72 13.99
C ASP A 226 -24.49 5.05 15.15
N SER A 227 -25.19 4.19 15.88
CA SER A 227 -24.68 3.45 17.05
C SER A 227 -23.60 2.41 16.72
N ARG A 228 -23.32 2.15 15.43
CA ARG A 228 -22.39 1.10 14.98
C ARG A 228 -20.91 1.50 15.01
N LEU A 229 -20.60 2.79 15.15
CA LEU A 229 -19.22 3.31 15.17
C LEU A 229 -18.64 3.49 16.58
N ARG A 230 -19.40 3.15 17.64
CA ARG A 230 -18.92 3.22 19.03
C ARG A 230 -18.09 1.98 19.39
N GLY A 231 -16.87 1.92 18.87
CA GLY A 231 -15.86 0.90 19.22
C GLY A 231 -15.13 1.21 20.53
N HIS A 232 -14.95 0.18 21.37
CA HIS A 232 -14.42 0.20 22.73
C HIS A 232 -13.14 1.02 22.94
N GLY A 233 -13.29 2.21 23.56
CA GLY A 233 -12.19 2.89 24.21
C GLY A 233 -11.87 2.20 25.53
N ARG A 234 -10.86 1.32 25.56
CA ARG A 234 -10.17 1.02 26.81
C ARG A 234 -9.35 2.26 27.17
N ARG A 235 -9.74 2.92 28.26
CA ARG A 235 -8.90 3.92 28.94
C ARG A 235 -7.64 3.21 29.43
N ALA A 236 -6.48 3.79 29.13
CA ALA A 236 -5.27 3.55 29.91
C ALA A 236 -5.43 4.19 31.30
#